data_AF-A0A7C8ACB5-F1
#
_entry.id   AF-A0A7C8ACB5-F1
#
_cell.length_a   1.000
_cell.length_b   1.000
_cell.length_c   1.000
_cell.angle_alpha   90.00
_cell.angle_beta   90.00
_cell.angle_gamma   90.00
#
_symmetry.space_group_name_H-M   'P 1'
#
loop_
_entity.id
_entity.type
_entity.pdbx_description
1 polymer ?
#
loop_
_entity_poly.entity_id
_entity_poly.type
_entity_poly.pdbx_seq_one_letter_code
_entity_poly.pdbx_strand_id
1 'polypeptide(L)' 'MVIVLLRQMAKGQKGTIHRVTASGEIGRRIRDMGLVPGTPFQVQGHAPLKDPVAIRLRNF' A
#
# COMPACT_ATOMS: atom_id res chain seq x y z
N MET A 1 17.01 -1.99 -7.28
CA MET A 1 15.76 -1.25 -6.97
C MET A 1 15.45 -1.50 -5.50
N VAL A 2 15.21 -0.47 -4.69
CA VAL A 2 15.06 -0.63 -3.23
C VAL A 2 13.61 -0.99 -2.90
N ILE A 3 13.41 -2.04 -2.11
CA ILE A 3 12.10 -2.44 -1.59
C ILE A 3 12.00 -1.90 -0.17
N VAL A 4 10.91 -1.18 0.12
CA VAL A 4 10.63 -0.59 1.43
C VAL A 4 9.27 -1.08 1.90
N LEU A 5 9.11 -1.35 3.19
CA LEU A 5 7.81 -1.70 3.75
C LEU A 5 6.88 -0.48 3.70
N LEU A 6 5.60 -0.69 3.34
CA LEU A 6 4.63 0.41 3.24
C LEU A 6 4.58 1.27 4.51
N ARG A 7 4.65 0.65 5.69
CA ARG A 7 4.66 1.35 7.00
C ARG A 7 5.88 2.22 7.27
N GLN A 8 6.97 2.02 6.53
CA GLN A 8 8.20 2.81 6.63
C GLN A 8 8.23 3.98 5.63
N MET A 9 7.27 4.02 4.70
CA MET A 9 7.19 5.09 3.73
C MET A 9 6.68 6.39 4.36
N ALA A 10 7.23 7.51 3.94
CA ALA A 10 6.85 8.84 4.41
C ALA A 10 5.62 9.37 3.66
N LYS A 11 4.87 10.27 4.30
CA LYS A 11 3.76 11.00 3.67
C LYS A 11 4.25 11.70 2.40
N GLY A 12 3.49 11.56 1.31
CA GLY A 12 3.80 12.11 0.00
C GLY A 12 4.67 11.21 -0.88
N GLN A 13 5.31 10.17 -0.34
CA GLN A 13 6.09 9.24 -1.15
C GLN A 13 5.21 8.44 -2.11
N LYS A 14 5.76 8.19 -3.31
CA LYS A 14 5.13 7.39 -4.36
C LYS A 14 5.87 6.09 -4.52
N GLY A 15 5.15 5.05 -4.86
CA GLY A 15 5.71 3.73 -5.07
C GLY A 15 4.84 2.89 -5.99
N THR A 16 5.37 1.73 -6.34
CA THR A 16 4.63 0.68 -7.05
C THR A 16 4.63 -0.54 -6.16
N ILE A 17 3.46 -1.17 -5.98
CA ILE A 17 3.36 -2.39 -5.18
C ILE A 17 4.25 -3.46 -5.81
N HIS A 18 5.24 -3.95 -5.06
CA HIS A 18 6.14 -5.01 -5.54
C HIS A 18 5.58 -6.40 -5.24
N ARG A 19 5.04 -6.61 -4.04
CA ARG A 19 4.50 -7.90 -3.59
C ARG A 19 3.48 -7.70 -2.48
N VAL A 20 2.47 -8.57 -2.45
CA VAL A 20 1.54 -8.74 -1.32
C VAL A 20 1.76 -10.14 -0.76
N THR A 21 2.16 -10.24 0.50
CA THR A 21 2.42 -11.53 1.18
C THR A 21 1.22 -12.04 1.98
N ALA A 22 0.16 -11.24 2.10
CA ALA A 22 -1.07 -11.67 2.77
C ALA A 22 -1.77 -12.79 1.98
N SER A 23 -2.15 -13.84 2.70
CA SER A 23 -2.85 -15.01 2.16
C SER A 23 -4.30 -15.08 2.66
N GLY A 24 -5.06 -16.07 2.17
CA GLY A 24 -6.44 -16.32 2.60
C GLY A 24 -7.38 -15.13 2.33
N GLU A 25 -8.30 -14.90 3.26
CA GLU A 25 -9.31 -13.84 3.16
C GLU A 25 -8.71 -12.44 3.12
N ILE A 26 -7.68 -12.18 3.92
CA ILE A 26 -6.98 -10.89 3.97
C ILE A 26 -6.35 -10.58 2.60
N GLY A 27 -5.65 -11.57 2.02
CA GLY A 27 -5.07 -11.43 0.69
C GLY A 27 -6.11 -11.23 -0.41
N ARG A 28 -7.33 -11.79 -0.25
CA ARG A 28 -8.45 -11.56 -1.17
C ARG A 28 -8.95 -10.12 -1.06
N ARG A 29 -9.25 -9.64 0.15
CA ARG A 29 -9.73 -8.27 0.41
C ARG A 29 -8.75 -7.21 -0.13
N ILE A 30 -7.45 -7.41 0.09
CA ILE A 30 -6.41 -6.51 -0.43
C ILE A 30 -6.46 -6.43 -1.97
N ARG A 31 -6.61 -7.59 -2.64
CA ARG A 31 -6.73 -7.63 -4.11
C ARG A 31 -8.03 -7.01 -4.60
N ASP A 32 -9.14 -7.26 -3.91
CA ASP A 32 -10.45 -6.67 -4.21
C ASP A 32 -10.42 -5.13 -4.09
N MET A 33 -9.56 -4.58 -3.22
CA MET A 33 -9.28 -3.13 -3.13
C MET A 33 -8.36 -2.58 -4.23
N GLY A 34 -7.87 -3.42 -5.16
CA GLY A 34 -6.95 -3.01 -6.23
C GLY A 34 -5.47 -2.93 -5.82
N LEU A 35 -5.12 -3.44 -4.63
CA LEU A 35 -3.75 -3.48 -4.12
C LEU A 35 -3.01 -4.71 -4.66
N VAL A 36 -2.72 -4.70 -5.96
CA VAL A 36 -2.00 -5.78 -6.66
C VAL A 36 -0.59 -5.33 -7.08
N PRO A 37 0.35 -6.28 -7.27
CA PRO A 37 1.68 -5.95 -7.83
C PRO A 37 1.57 -5.17 -9.14
N GLY A 38 2.42 -4.14 -9.28
CA GLY A 38 2.38 -3.23 -10.43
C GLY A 38 1.47 -2.02 -10.26
N THR A 39 0.59 -1.99 -9.24
CA THR A 39 -0.26 -0.81 -8.99
C THR A 39 0.56 0.36 -8.45
N PRO A 40 0.54 1.54 -9.12
CA PRO A 40 1.15 2.75 -8.59
C PRO A 40 0.28 3.39 -7.50
N PHE A 41 0.91 3.88 -6.45
CA PHE A 41 0.23 4.52 -5.32
C PHE A 41 1.03 5.70 -4.75
N GLN A 42 0.37 6.50 -3.91
CA GLN A 42 0.98 7.56 -3.12
C GLN A 42 0.53 7.48 -1.66
N VAL A 43 1.47 7.57 -0.72
CA VAL A 43 1.17 7.63 0.72
C VAL A 43 0.56 9.00 1.06
N GLN A 44 -0.66 8.98 1.60
CA GLN A 44 -1.36 10.19 2.07
C GLN A 44 -1.01 10.53 3.51
N GLY A 45 -0.65 9.53 4.32
CA GLY A 45 -0.25 9.72 5.70
C GLY A 45 -0.48 8.47 6.52
N HIS A 46 -0.31 8.64 7.83
CA HIS A 46 -0.51 7.60 8.83
C HIS A 46 -1.61 8.06 9.78
N ALA A 47 -2.43 7.13 10.26
CA ALA A 47 -3.35 7.44 11.34
C ALA A 47 -2.60 7.85 12.62
N PRO A 48 -3.25 8.52 13.60
CA PRO A 48 -2.60 8.98 14.83
C PRO A 48 -1.86 7.87 15.60
N LEU A 49 -2.36 6.63 15.53
CA LEU A 49 -1.77 5.45 16.15
C LEU A 49 -0.78 4.70 15.23
N LYS A 50 -0.30 5.34 14.15
CA LYS A 50 0.61 4.81 13.13
C LYS A 50 0.05 3.67 12.26
N ASP A 51 -1.21 3.29 12.46
CA ASP A 51 -1.92 2.31 11.65
C ASP A 51 -3.42 2.67 11.61
N PRO A 52 -4.10 2.59 10.46
CA PRO A 52 -3.58 2.17 9.14
C PRO A 52 -2.75 3.26 8.42
N VAL A 53 -2.01 2.83 7.38
CA VAL A 53 -1.36 3.73 6.42
C VAL A 53 -2.37 4.11 5.34
N ALA A 54 -2.64 5.41 5.20
CA ALA A 54 -3.51 5.92 4.15
C ALA A 54 -2.73 6.00 2.84
N ILE A 55 -3.25 5.37 1.78
CA ILE A 55 -2.70 5.41 0.43
C ILE A 55 -3.76 5.84 -0.57
N ARG A 56 -3.31 6.49 -1.64
CA ARG A 56 -4.13 6.85 -2.79
C ARG A 56 -3.66 6.06 -4.00
N LEU A 57 -4.60 5.41 -4.67
CA LEU A 57 -4.34 4.74 -5.94
C LEU A 57 -4.60 5.75 -7.07
N ARG A 58 -3.98 5.58 -8.24
CA ARG A 58 -4.14 6.56 -9.34
C ARG A 58 -5.52 6.49 -10.01
N ASN A 59 -6.18 5.33 -9.92
CA ASN A 59 -7.44 5.05 -10.61
C ASN A 59 -8.64 5.01 -9.64
N PHE A 60 -8.45 5.32 -8.36
CA PHE A 60 -9.46 5.32 -7.30
C PHE A 60 -9.16 6.43 -6.28
#